data_AF-A0A0B2X7S9-F1
#
_entry.id   AF-A0A0B2X7S9-F1
#
_cell.length_a   1.000
_cell.length_b   1.000
_cell.length_c   1.000
_cell.angle_alpha   90.00
_cell.angle_beta   90.00
_cell.angle_gamma   90.00
#
_symmetry.space_group_name_H-M   'P 1'
#
loop_
_entity.id
_entity.type
_entity.pdbx_description
1 polymer ?
#
loop_
_entity_poly.entity_id
_entity_poly.type
_entity_poly.pdbx_seq_one_letter_code
_entity_poly.pdbx_strand_id
1 'polypeptide(L)'
;MLVELKNGETLNGHLVQCDTWMNLTLREVVQTSPRGDKFVRLKEAYVKGNNIKYLRVDDDIINQVSESQRSQSGSFRGGRGGHGQPRGDHGHGGRGGGDRGRGGRGGGRGGRGRGRGQ
;
A
#
# COMPACT_ATOMS: atom_id res chain seq x y z
N MET A 1 18.54 -13.26 14.96
CA MET A 1 17.70 -13.82 13.87
C MET A 1 18.48 -14.93 13.18
N LEU A 2 17.81 -16.03 12.81
CA LEU A 2 18.43 -17.12 12.03
C LEU A 2 17.93 -17.11 10.59
N VAL A 3 18.84 -17.27 9.64
CA VAL A 3 18.56 -17.38 8.21
C VAL A 3 19.02 -18.75 7.73
N GLU A 4 18.13 -19.55 7.14
CA GLU A 4 18.51 -20.78 6.43
C GLU A 4 18.51 -20.53 4.92
N LEU A 5 19.62 -20.85 4.27
CA LEU A 5 19.81 -20.74 2.84
C LEU A 5 19.38 -22.03 2.14
N LYS A 6 19.05 -21.94 0.85
CA LYS A 6 18.65 -23.09 0.02
C LYS A 6 19.71 -24.17 -0.11
N ASN A 7 20.99 -23.82 0.06
CA ASN A 7 22.11 -24.77 0.06
C ASN A 7 22.29 -25.49 1.43
N GLY A 8 21.45 -25.18 2.42
CA GLY A 8 21.51 -25.75 3.77
C GLY A 8 22.41 -25.01 4.75
N GLU A 9 23.14 -23.99 4.32
CA GLU A 9 23.90 -23.14 5.24
C GLU A 9 22.96 -22.32 6.12
N THR A 10 23.39 -22.06 7.35
CA THR A 10 22.65 -21.17 8.25
C THR A 10 23.52 -20.00 8.68
N LEU A 11 22.89 -18.83 8.78
CA LEU A 11 23.51 -17.59 9.25
C LEU A 11 22.72 -17.10 10.45
N ASN A 12 23.38 -16.97 11.61
CA ASN A 12 22.79 -16.37 12.79
C ASN A 12 23.44 -15.00 13.02
N GLY A 13 22.64 -13.95 13.06
CA GLY A 13 23.14 -12.58 13.28
C GLY A 13 22.04 -11.56 13.50
N HIS A 14 22.44 -10.29 13.52
CA HIS A 14 21.55 -9.15 13.66
C HIS A 14 21.23 -8.55 12.29
N LEU A 15 19.95 -8.41 11.98
CA LEU A 15 19.50 -7.73 10.75
C LEU A 15 19.83 -6.24 10.84
N VAL A 16 20.57 -5.73 9.87
CA VAL A 16 20.89 -4.31 9.71
C VAL A 16 19.99 -3.67 8.67
N GLN A 17 19.83 -4.32 7.52
CA GLN A 17 19.04 -3.82 6.41
C GLN A 17 18.35 -4.97 5.66
N CYS A 18 17.15 -4.71 5.16
CA CYS A 18 16.39 -5.57 4.27
C CYS A 18 15.79 -4.72 3.15
N ASP A 19 15.82 -5.21 1.91
CA ASP A 19 15.16 -4.56 0.76
C ASP A 19 13.90 -5.31 0.29
N THR A 20 13.23 -4.77 -0.73
CA THR A 20 12.00 -5.35 -1.29
C THR A 20 12.19 -6.71 -1.95
N TRP A 21 13.43 -7.07 -2.34
CA TRP A 21 13.76 -8.37 -2.90
C TRP A 21 14.26 -9.38 -1.86
N MET A 22 14.15 -9.03 -0.57
CA MET A 22 14.66 -9.78 0.59
C MET A 22 16.18 -9.95 0.58
N ASN A 23 16.95 -9.06 -0.05
CA ASN A 23 18.38 -9.02 0.20
C ASN A 23 18.62 -8.52 1.62
N LEU A 24 19.50 -9.19 2.37
CA LEU A 24 19.74 -8.91 3.78
C LEU A 24 21.19 -8.53 4.01
N THR A 25 21.38 -7.49 4.83
CA THR A 25 22.68 -7.17 5.45
C THR A 25 22.62 -7.55 6.92
N LEU A 26 23.52 -8.43 7.34
CA LEU A 26 23.60 -8.94 8.71
C LEU A 26 24.94 -8.54 9.35
N ARG A 27 24.93 -8.21 10.64
CA ARG A 27 26.15 -7.97 11.44
C ARG A 27 26.35 -9.04 12.50
N GLU A 28 27.60 -9.21 12.91
CA GLU A 28 28.04 -10.15 13.96
C GLU A 28 27.53 -11.57 13.71
N VAL A 29 27.87 -12.08 12.52
CA VAL A 29 27.24 -13.27 11.97
C VAL A 29 28.04 -14.51 12.34
N VAL A 30 27.36 -15.56 12.76
CA VAL A 30 27.89 -16.92 12.83
C VAL A 30 27.30 -17.72 11.67
N GLN A 31 28.15 -18.08 10.72
CA GLN A 31 27.81 -19.00 9.65
C GLN A 31 28.05 -20.44 10.11
N THR A 32 27.09 -21.31 9.84
CA THR A 32 27.21 -22.75 10.03
C THR A 32 27.10 -23.45 8.68
N SER A 33 28.02 -24.38 8.40
CA SER A 33 27.99 -25.21 7.19
C SER A 33 26.72 -26.07 7.14
N PRO A 34 26.32 -26.61 5.97
CA PRO A 34 25.11 -27.43 5.85
C PRO A 34 25.15 -28.72 6.69
N ARG A 35 26.36 -29.19 7.02
CA ARG A 35 26.57 -30.39 7.83
C ARG A 35 26.73 -30.10 9.33
N GLY A 36 26.77 -28.82 9.72
CA GLY A 36 26.97 -28.43 11.13
C GLY A 36 28.38 -28.69 11.65
N ASP A 37 29.36 -28.95 10.78
CA ASP A 37 30.74 -29.31 11.15
C ASP A 37 31.69 -28.11 11.19
N LYS A 38 31.32 -26.99 10.58
CA LYS A 38 32.14 -25.78 10.50
C LYS A 38 31.35 -24.54 10.89
N PHE A 39 31.97 -23.73 11.73
CA PHE A 39 31.42 -22.47 12.21
C PHE A 39 32.41 -21.35 11.91
N VAL A 40 31.93 -20.31 11.23
CA VAL A 40 32.75 -19.14 10.86
C VAL A 40 32.09 -17.89 11.43
N ARG A 41 32.85 -17.09 12.17
CA ARG A 41 32.39 -15.78 12.65
C ARG A 41 32.79 -14.70 11.65
N LEU A 42 31.80 -13.94 11.19
CA LEU A 42 31.94 -12.86 10.23
C LEU A 42 31.51 -11.55 10.89
N LYS A 43 32.22 -10.46 10.61
CA LYS A 43 31.81 -9.13 11.08
C LYS A 43 30.49 -8.71 10.44
N GLU A 44 30.35 -8.97 9.16
CA GLU A 44 29.19 -8.62 8.34
C GLU A 44 28.99 -9.67 7.25
N ALA A 45 27.74 -9.89 6.84
CA ALA A 45 27.39 -10.75 5.72
C ALA A 45 26.27 -10.12 4.88
N TYR A 46 26.43 -10.18 3.56
CA TYR A 46 25.39 -9.83 2.60
C TYR A 46 24.77 -11.10 2.00
N VAL A 47 23.45 -11.22 2.06
CA VAL A 47 22.70 -12.38 1.58
C VAL A 47 21.75 -11.95 0.47
N LYS A 48 21.83 -12.60 -0.69
CA LYS A 48 20.85 -12.39 -1.75
C LYS A 48 19.53 -13.08 -1.40
N GLY A 49 18.41 -12.36 -1.54
CA GLY A 49 17.09 -12.84 -1.14
C GLY A 49 16.61 -14.07 -1.88
N ASN A 50 17.02 -14.23 -3.14
CA ASN A 50 16.68 -15.40 -3.95
C ASN A 50 17.25 -16.73 -3.40
N ASN A 51 18.29 -16.68 -2.57
CA ASN A 51 18.94 -17.84 -1.98
C ASN A 51 18.38 -18.22 -0.61
N ILE A 52 17.47 -17.41 -0.05
CA ILE A 52 16.85 -17.66 1.25
C ILE A 52 15.81 -18.76 1.13
N LYS A 53 15.80 -19.68 2.09
CA LYS A 53 14.77 -20.71 2.24
C LYS A 53 13.73 -20.26 3.28
N TYR A 54 14.19 -19.88 4.48
CA TYR A 54 13.33 -19.28 5.51
C TYR A 54 14.15 -18.46 6.51
N LEU A 55 13.44 -17.64 7.29
CA LEU A 55 13.96 -16.88 8.42
C LEU A 55 13.26 -17.34 9.71
N ARG A 56 13.98 -17.36 10.83
CA ARG A 56 13.38 -17.45 12.17
C ARG A 56 13.58 -16.14 12.90
N VAL A 57 12.47 -15.57 13.32
CA VAL A 57 12.38 -14.28 14.02
C VAL A 57 11.80 -14.57 15.40
N ASP A 58 12.20 -13.78 16.39
CA ASP A 58 11.69 -13.92 17.76
C ASP A 58 10.20 -13.52 17.82
N ASP A 59 9.42 -14.24 18.61
CA ASP A 59 7.95 -14.05 18.70
C ASP A 59 7.58 -12.63 19.18
N ASP A 60 8.43 -11.99 19.98
CA ASP A 60 8.23 -10.64 20.51
C ASP A 60 8.13 -9.58 19.40
N ILE A 61 8.74 -9.81 18.24
CA ILE A 61 8.69 -8.89 17.10
C ILE A 61 7.27 -8.80 16.52
N ILE A 62 6.50 -9.89 16.57
CA ILE A 62 5.14 -9.92 16.02
C ILE A 62 4.25 -8.89 16.74
N ASN A 63 4.38 -8.81 18.06
CA ASN A 63 3.61 -7.89 18.88
C ASN A 63 3.96 -6.43 18.54
N GLN A 64 5.25 -6.10 18.41
CA GLN A 64 5.73 -4.74 18.11
C GLN A 64 5.28 -4.23 16.73
N VAL A 65 5.28 -5.11 15.73
CA VAL A 65 4.83 -4.75 14.37
C VAL A 65 3.32 -4.46 14.35
N SER A 66 2.53 -5.23 15.11
CA SER A 66 1.08 -5.05 15.18
C SER A 66 0.68 -3.68 15.76
N GLU A 67 1.41 -3.19 16.75
CA GLU A 67 1.23 -1.86 17.34
C GLU A 67 1.66 -0.75 16.38
N SER A 68 2.80 -0.94 15.70
CA SER A 68 3.34 0.01 14.72
C SER A 68 2.40 0.21 13.53
N GLN A 69 1.82 -0.87 12.99
CA GLN A 69 0.89 -0.79 11.84
C GLN A 69 -0.45 -0.12 12.21
N ARG A 70 -0.92 -0.29 13.45
CA ARG A 70 -2.11 0.42 13.97
C ARG A 70 -1.85 1.92 14.11
N SER A 71 -0.66 2.31 14.56
CA SER A 71 -0.29 3.73 14.66
C SER A 71 -0.22 4.41 13.28
N GLN A 72 0.28 3.70 12.26
CA GLN A 72 0.44 4.24 10.90
C GLN A 72 -0.89 4.31 10.12
N SER A 73 -1.82 3.39 10.37
CA SER A 73 -3.16 3.40 9.77
C SER A 73 -4.13 4.41 10.39
N GLY A 74 -3.82 4.92 11.60
CA GLY A 74 -4.56 6.01 12.24
C GLY A 74 -4.42 7.36 11.52
N SER A 75 -3.30 7.62 10.85
CA SER A 75 -3.07 8.88 10.12
C SER A 75 -3.84 9.00 8.81
N PHE A 76 -4.32 7.89 8.21
CA PHE A 76 -5.07 7.92 6.95
C PHE A 76 -6.60 7.91 7.11
N ARG A 77 -7.12 7.74 8.33
CA ARG A 77 -8.56 7.75 8.63
C ARG A 77 -9.05 8.99 9.38
N GLY A 78 -8.21 10.01 9.55
CA GLY A 78 -8.56 11.27 10.24
C GLY A 78 -9.00 12.42 9.34
N GLY A 79 -9.28 12.20 8.05
CA GLY A 79 -9.48 13.27 7.06
C GLY A 79 -10.90 13.46 6.53
N ARG A 80 -11.94 12.86 7.11
CA ARG A 80 -13.35 13.07 6.68
C ARG A 80 -14.29 13.14 7.87
N GLY A 81 -14.34 14.31 8.50
CA GLY A 81 -15.36 14.60 9.50
C GLY A 81 -15.21 15.97 10.17
N GLY A 82 -15.76 17.00 9.53
CA GLY A 82 -16.40 18.10 10.27
C GLY A 82 -15.66 19.45 10.33
N HIS A 83 -15.92 20.31 9.35
CA HIS A 83 -16.10 21.74 9.64
C HIS A 83 -17.27 22.29 8.83
N GLY A 84 -18.25 22.81 9.57
CA GLY A 84 -19.61 23.04 9.10
C GLY A 84 -19.77 24.23 8.17
N GLN A 85 -20.75 24.11 7.28
CA GLN A 85 -21.37 25.25 6.62
C GLN A 85 -22.83 24.91 6.32
N PRO A 86 -23.80 25.39 7.12
CA PRO A 86 -25.20 25.33 6.75
C PRO A 86 -25.45 26.45 5.73
N ARG A 87 -25.34 26.15 4.43
CA ARG A 87 -25.84 27.05 3.40
C ARG A 87 -27.37 26.92 3.32
N GLY A 88 -28.03 27.76 4.11
CA GLY A 88 -29.25 28.50 3.78
C GLY A 88 -30.35 27.77 3.01
N ASP A 89 -31.34 27.30 3.78
CA ASP A 89 -32.74 27.69 3.66
C ASP A 89 -33.11 28.49 2.38
N HIS A 90 -33.74 27.82 1.41
CA HIS A 90 -34.40 28.49 0.29
C HIS A 90 -35.89 28.65 0.59
N GLY A 91 -36.19 29.55 1.53
CA GLY A 91 -37.51 30.11 1.76
C GLY A 91 -37.63 31.53 1.22
N HIS A 92 -38.56 31.74 0.28
CA HIS A 92 -39.29 32.98 -0.01
C HIS A 92 -38.54 34.32 -0.28
N GLY A 93 -38.80 34.93 -1.46
CA GLY A 93 -38.76 36.40 -1.55
C GLY A 93 -38.52 37.04 -2.93
N GLY A 94 -39.57 37.11 -3.76
CA GLY A 94 -39.99 38.23 -4.63
C GLY A 94 -39.01 39.16 -5.40
N ARG A 95 -39.44 39.44 -6.65
CA ARG A 95 -39.38 40.71 -7.43
C ARG A 95 -38.52 40.73 -8.70
N GLY A 96 -39.20 41.00 -9.82
CA GLY A 96 -38.64 41.43 -11.12
C GLY A 96 -38.71 40.31 -12.15
N GLY A 97 -39.52 40.32 -13.21
CA GLY A 97 -40.09 41.42 -13.97
C GLY A 97 -39.73 41.16 -15.44
N GLY A 98 -40.72 40.97 -16.32
CA GLY A 98 -40.47 40.94 -17.77
C GLY A 98 -41.30 39.94 -18.57
N ASP A 99 -42.50 40.36 -18.95
CA ASP A 99 -43.27 39.86 -20.08
C ASP A 99 -42.45 39.81 -21.38
N ARG A 100 -42.54 38.67 -22.10
CA ARG A 100 -42.34 38.42 -23.54
C ARG A 100 -42.24 36.89 -23.70
N GLY A 101 -43.32 36.13 -23.90
CA GLY A 101 -44.16 36.18 -25.08
C GLY A 101 -43.55 35.36 -26.22
N ARG A 102 -44.32 34.37 -26.71
CA ARG A 102 -44.38 33.87 -28.11
C ARG A 102 -43.67 32.55 -28.47
N GLY A 103 -44.49 31.48 -28.53
CA GLY A 103 -44.54 30.49 -29.62
C GLY A 103 -43.45 29.40 -29.65
N GLY A 104 -43.71 28.13 -29.95
CA GLY A 104 -44.92 27.53 -30.49
C GLY A 104 -44.77 26.01 -30.63
N ARG A 105 -45.90 25.40 -31.02
CA ARG A 105 -46.14 23.99 -31.32
C ARG A 105 -45.31 23.44 -32.49
N GLY A 106 -45.09 22.13 -32.47
CA GLY A 106 -44.83 21.27 -33.65
C GLY A 106 -43.36 20.92 -33.82
N GLY A 107 -42.94 19.71 -34.17
CA GLY A 107 -43.61 18.54 -34.72
C GLY A 107 -42.56 17.72 -35.51
N GLY A 108 -42.79 16.41 -35.67
CA GLY A 108 -42.01 15.51 -36.56
C GLY A 108 -40.83 14.82 -35.84
N ARG A 109 -40.69 13.49 -35.72
CA ARG A 109 -40.94 12.33 -36.62
C ARG A 109 -40.09 12.33 -37.90
N GLY A 110 -39.08 11.44 -37.93
CA GLY A 110 -38.32 11.01 -39.11
C GLY A 110 -36.86 11.50 -39.10
N GLY A 111 -35.83 10.74 -39.45
CA GLY A 111 -35.69 9.40 -40.04
C GLY A 111 -34.23 8.91 -39.87
N ARG A 112 -33.98 7.61 -39.73
CA ARG A 112 -33.33 6.73 -40.75
C ARG A 112 -32.22 7.36 -41.62
N GLY A 113 -30.99 6.84 -41.46
CA GLY A 113 -29.90 6.82 -42.45
C GLY A 113 -28.60 6.36 -41.78
N ARG A 114 -28.19 5.08 -41.85
CA ARG A 114 -27.36 4.41 -42.88
C ARG A 114 -26.10 5.19 -43.29
N GLY A 115 -24.91 4.61 -43.07
CA GLY A 115 -23.68 4.95 -43.79
C GLY A 115 -22.39 4.37 -43.18
N ARG A 116 -21.61 3.64 -43.99
CA ARG A 116 -20.37 2.87 -43.67
C ARG A 116 -19.09 3.69 -43.91
N GLY A 117 -17.96 3.17 -43.41
CA GLY A 117 -16.59 3.32 -43.97
C GLY A 117 -15.60 3.92 -42.97
N GLN A 118 -14.38 3.43 -42.74
CA GLN A 118 -13.56 2.35 -43.32
C GLN A 118 -12.91 1.56 -42.19
#